data_AF-A0A1F0QQP2-F1
#
_entry.id   AF-A0A1F0QQP2-F1
#
_cell.length_a   1.000
_cell.length_b   1.000
_cell.length_c   1.000
_cell.angle_alpha   90.00
_cell.angle_beta   90.00
_cell.angle_gamma   90.00
#
_symmetry.space_group_name_H-M   'P 1'
#
loop_
_entity.id
_entity.type
_entity.pdbx_description
1 polymer ?
#
loop_
_entity_poly.entity_id
_entity_poly.type
_entity_poly.pdbx_seq_one_letter_code
_entity_poly.pdbx_strand_id
1 'polypeptide(L)'
;MNPLRAHTTPIPTPPWVRLGASLLAGAAVAAGTSRIHFGLAMGLSLLLLIAACALVFLHPYRADLRDYAQRHNVTMLPNAAQLIPLMVLWLMVMLSPLLALPAWGSALVWVLVAGAAFLLFPHVDGSRKLAYAPPA
;
A
#
# COMPACT_ATOMS: atom_id res chain seq x y z
N MET A 1 -24.02 -1.38 -21.24
CA MET A 1 -22.91 -0.81 -20.44
C MET A 1 -22.39 -1.85 -19.47
N ASN A 2 -21.08 -2.02 -19.34
CA ASN A 2 -20.49 -2.94 -18.35
C ASN A 2 -20.51 -2.24 -16.96
N PRO A 3 -21.25 -2.74 -15.95
CA PRO A 3 -21.46 -2.05 -14.66
C PRO A 3 -20.16 -1.81 -13.88
N LEU A 4 -19.06 -2.47 -14.28
CA LEU A 4 -17.72 -2.34 -13.71
C LEU A 4 -17.03 -0.98 -14.02
N ARG A 5 -17.49 -0.22 -15.01
CA ARG A 5 -16.96 1.13 -15.34
C ARG A 5 -17.85 2.28 -14.85
N ALA A 6 -18.94 1.98 -14.15
CA ALA A 6 -19.93 2.99 -13.77
C ALA A 6 -19.42 3.97 -12.70
N HIS A 7 -18.40 3.59 -11.92
CA HIS A 7 -17.92 4.37 -10.78
C HIS A 7 -16.46 4.79 -11.02
N THR A 8 -16.26 5.98 -11.57
CA THR A 8 -14.95 6.60 -11.73
C THR A 8 -14.43 7.05 -10.36
N THR A 9 -13.18 6.76 -10.04
CA THR A 9 -12.56 7.26 -8.81
C THR A 9 -12.40 8.78 -8.89
N PRO A 10 -13.07 9.56 -8.04
CA PRO A 10 -13.10 11.03 -8.18
C PRO A 10 -11.73 11.66 -7.90
N ILE A 11 -10.97 11.08 -6.97
CA ILE A 11 -9.61 11.51 -6.64
C ILE A 11 -8.70 10.28 -6.80
N PRO A 12 -8.04 10.10 -7.96
CA PRO A 12 -7.13 8.97 -8.15
C PRO A 12 -5.87 9.16 -7.30
N THR A 13 -5.33 8.06 -6.78
CA THR A 13 -4.03 8.09 -6.10
C THR A 13 -2.96 8.64 -7.05
N PRO A 14 -2.17 9.64 -6.65
CA PRO A 14 -1.07 10.15 -7.46
C PRO A 14 -0.13 9.02 -7.90
N PRO A 15 0.22 8.90 -9.20
CA PRO A 15 0.99 7.77 -9.71
C PRO A 15 2.33 7.58 -8.98
N TRP A 16 3.00 8.67 -8.64
CA TRP A 16 4.29 8.66 -7.93
C TRP A 16 4.18 8.19 -6.48
N VAL A 17 3.13 8.59 -5.77
CA VAL A 17 2.86 8.12 -4.40
C VAL A 17 2.55 6.63 -4.43
N ARG A 18 1.71 6.21 -5.37
CA ARG A 18 1.33 4.81 -5.56
C ARG A 18 2.54 3.94 -5.89
N LEU A 19 3.37 4.35 -6.84
CA LEU A 19 4.60 3.64 -7.19
C LEU A 19 5.57 3.63 -6.01
N GLY A 20 5.89 4.79 -5.45
CA GLY A 20 6.88 4.92 -4.37
C GLY A 20 6.52 4.08 -3.15
N ALA A 21 5.29 4.18 -2.65
CA ALA A 21 4.87 3.42 -1.48
C ALA A 21 4.81 1.91 -1.76
N SER A 22 4.47 1.49 -2.99
CA SER A 22 4.49 0.08 -3.37
C SER A 22 5.91 -0.48 -3.47
N LEU A 23 6.84 0.28 -4.04
CA LEU A 23 8.26 -0.09 -4.11
C LEU A 23 8.88 -0.19 -2.71
N LEU A 24 8.54 0.74 -1.81
CA LEU A 24 8.99 0.74 -0.42
C LEU A 24 8.41 -0.44 0.37
N ALA A 25 7.12 -0.75 0.20
CA ALA A 25 6.50 -1.92 0.81
C ALA A 25 7.14 -3.24 0.33
N GLY A 26 7.39 -3.35 -0.97
CA GLY A 26 8.15 -4.47 -1.53
C GLY A 26 9.56 -4.55 -0.97
N ALA A 27 10.24 -3.41 -0.84
CA ALA A 27 11.61 -3.36 -0.34
C ALA A 27 11.68 -3.77 1.13
N ALA A 28 10.66 -3.45 1.92
CA ALA A 28 10.57 -3.86 3.32
C ALA A 28 10.54 -5.39 3.45
N VAL A 29 9.75 -6.08 2.61
CA VAL A 29 9.71 -7.55 2.61
C VAL A 29 11.01 -8.13 2.06
N ALA A 30 11.54 -7.56 0.98
CA ALA A 30 12.77 -8.03 0.35
C ALA A 30 13.99 -7.94 1.28
N ALA A 31 14.11 -6.85 2.05
CA ALA A 31 15.14 -6.67 3.08
C ALA A 31 15.11 -7.82 4.09
N GLY A 32 13.93 -8.19 4.58
CA GLY A 32 13.76 -9.31 5.48
C GLY A 32 14.10 -10.65 4.85
N THR A 33 13.80 -10.87 3.56
CA THR A 33 14.18 -12.14 2.89
C THR A 33 15.66 -12.28 2.59
N SER A 34 16.44 -11.21 2.68
CA SER A 34 17.84 -11.23 2.27
C SER A 34 18.76 -11.87 3.31
N ARG A 35 19.95 -12.32 2.90
CA ARG A 35 20.96 -12.94 3.76
C ARG A 35 21.78 -11.95 4.61
N ILE A 36 21.18 -10.83 5.00
CA ILE A 36 21.83 -9.84 5.88
C ILE A 36 21.57 -10.16 7.35
N HIS A 37 22.33 -9.54 8.24
CA HIS A 37 22.15 -9.72 9.68
C HIS A 37 20.71 -9.36 10.11
N PHE A 38 20.09 -10.20 10.94
CA PHE A 38 18.68 -10.08 11.33
C PHE A 38 18.31 -8.70 11.87
N GLY A 39 19.12 -8.12 12.76
CA GLY A 39 18.87 -6.79 13.31
C GLY A 39 18.87 -5.69 12.24
N LEU A 40 19.70 -5.83 11.21
CA LEU A 40 19.79 -4.88 10.10
C LEU A 40 18.62 -5.06 9.14
N ALA A 41 18.21 -6.31 8.87
CA ALA A 41 17.01 -6.62 8.10
C ALA A 41 15.75 -6.02 8.74
N MET A 42 15.53 -6.26 10.03
CA MET A 42 14.40 -5.70 10.78
C MET A 42 14.40 -4.17 10.79
N GLY A 43 15.56 -3.55 11.05
CA GLY A 43 15.70 -2.09 11.05
C GLY A 43 15.38 -1.48 9.68
N LEU A 44 15.90 -2.09 8.61
CA LEU A 44 15.66 -1.63 7.24
C LEU A 44 14.20 -1.82 6.84
N SER A 45 13.59 -2.98 7.14
CA SER A 45 12.17 -3.23 6.88
C SER A 45 11.29 -2.20 7.57
N LEU A 46 11.53 -1.92 8.85
CA LEU A 46 10.75 -0.93 9.61
C LEU A 46 10.90 0.48 9.03
N LEU A 47 12.13 0.89 8.72
CA LEU A 47 12.41 2.20 8.11
C LEU A 47 11.69 2.38 6.77
N LEU A 48 11.70 1.34 5.92
CA LEU A 48 11.01 1.38 4.62
C LEU A 48 9.49 1.45 4.76
N LEU A 49 8.90 0.75 5.74
CA LEU A 49 7.47 0.85 6.04
C LEU A 49 7.10 2.25 6.56
N ILE A 50 7.90 2.82 7.46
CA ILE A 50 7.70 4.19 7.95
C ILE A 50 7.78 5.18 6.79
N ALA A 51 8.77 5.04 5.91
CA ALA A 51 8.91 5.88 4.72
C ALA A 51 7.70 5.74 3.77
N ALA A 52 7.19 4.52 3.57
CA ALA A 52 6.00 4.29 2.75
C ALA A 52 4.76 4.98 3.34
N CYS A 53 4.55 4.84 4.65
CA CYS A 53 3.49 5.53 5.37
C CYS A 53 3.66 7.05 5.27
N ALA A 54 4.85 7.58 5.53
CA ALA A 54 5.14 9.02 5.43
C ALA A 54 4.82 9.56 4.04
N LEU A 55 5.26 8.87 2.98
CA LEU A 55 4.98 9.25 1.59
C LEU A 55 3.47 9.38 1.32
N VAL A 56 2.66 8.48 1.90
CA VAL A 56 1.20 8.51 1.74
C VAL A 56 0.55 9.59 2.60
N PHE A 57 0.84 9.62 3.90
CA PHE A 57 0.13 10.48 4.85
C PHE A 57 0.53 11.95 4.74
N LEU A 58 1.76 12.23 4.31
CA LEU A 58 2.28 13.59 4.19
C LEU A 58 1.91 14.24 2.85
N HIS A 59 1.43 13.47 1.88
CA HIS A 59 1.09 14.00 0.56
C HIS A 59 -0.26 14.75 0.58
N PRO A 60 -0.36 15.93 -0.09
CA PRO A 60 -1.54 16.81 -0.03
C PRO A 60 -2.85 16.13 -0.45
N TYR A 61 -2.80 15.14 -1.35
CA TYR A 61 -3.99 14.39 -1.77
C TYR A 61 -4.81 13.78 -0.62
N ARG A 62 -4.21 13.51 0.55
CA ARG A 62 -4.94 13.03 1.73
C ARG A 62 -5.85 14.10 2.33
N ALA A 63 -5.56 15.39 2.15
CA ALA A 63 -6.47 16.47 2.48
C ALA A 63 -7.66 16.46 1.52
N ASP A 64 -7.41 16.38 0.20
CA ASP A 64 -8.47 16.34 -0.82
C ASP A 64 -9.44 15.16 -0.61
N LEU A 65 -8.93 13.98 -0.25
CA LEU A 65 -9.76 12.81 0.08
C LEU A 65 -10.66 13.06 1.31
N ARG A 66 -10.16 13.78 2.33
CA ARG A 66 -10.93 14.11 3.54
C ARG A 66 -12.02 15.12 3.21
N ASP A 67 -11.69 16.15 2.46
CA ASP A 67 -12.63 17.20 2.06
C ASP A 67 -13.76 16.62 1.20
N TYR A 68 -13.43 15.74 0.24
CA TYR A 68 -14.44 15.06 -0.58
C TYR A 68 -15.36 14.17 0.26
N ALA A 69 -14.78 13.40 1.19
CA ALA A 69 -15.54 12.53 2.10
C ALA A 69 -16.50 13.33 2.99
N GLN A 70 -16.07 14.49 3.51
CA GLN A 70 -16.92 15.38 4.30
C GLN A 70 -18.07 15.96 3.49
N ARG A 71 -17.81 16.43 2.26
CA ARG A 71 -18.86 17.00 1.38
C ARG A 71 -19.95 16.00 1.01
N HIS A 72 -19.61 14.71 0.93
CA HIS A 72 -20.56 13.65 0.54
C HIS A 72 -21.01 12.78 1.73
N ASN A 73 -20.69 13.18 2.96
CA ASN A 73 -21.02 12.46 4.20
C ASN A 73 -20.60 10.97 4.17
N VAL A 74 -19.44 10.70 3.57
CA VAL A 74 -18.87 9.34 3.44
C VAL A 74 -17.84 9.11 4.53
N THR A 75 -17.91 7.94 5.18
CA THR A 75 -16.93 7.57 6.20
C THR A 75 -15.56 7.29 5.59
N MET A 76 -14.52 7.87 6.20
CA MET A 76 -13.12 7.57 5.86
C MET A 76 -12.58 6.36 6.64
N LEU A 77 -13.39 5.75 7.50
CA LEU A 77 -12.94 4.60 8.30
C LEU A 77 -12.58 3.42 7.39
N PRO A 78 -11.47 2.72 7.68
CA PRO A 78 -11.09 1.54 6.92
C PRO A 78 -12.13 0.44 7.12
N ASN A 79 -12.46 -0.27 6.04
CA ASN A 79 -13.32 -1.46 6.10
C ASN A 79 -12.44 -2.71 6.23
N ALA A 80 -12.98 -3.82 6.76
CA ALA A 80 -12.26 -5.08 6.91
C ALA A 80 -11.59 -5.53 5.60
N ALA A 81 -12.29 -5.39 4.47
CA ALA A 81 -11.76 -5.70 3.14
C ALA A 81 -10.50 -4.90 2.77
N GLN A 82 -10.33 -3.68 3.30
CA GLN A 82 -9.12 -2.87 3.08
C GLN A 82 -8.00 -3.23 4.05
N LEU A 83 -8.33 -3.77 5.22
CA LEU A 83 -7.36 -4.23 6.21
C LEU A 83 -6.71 -5.56 5.79
N ILE A 84 -7.43 -6.44 5.08
CA ILE A 84 -6.91 -7.75 4.64
C ILE A 84 -5.57 -7.63 3.88
N PRO A 85 -5.43 -6.79 2.82
CA PRO A 85 -4.15 -6.60 2.14
C PRO A 85 -3.02 -6.15 3.07
N LEU A 86 -3.33 -5.30 4.04
CA LEU A 86 -2.35 -4.79 5.00
C LEU A 86 -1.90 -5.88 5.97
N MET A 87 -2.82 -6.74 6.43
CA MET A 87 -2.51 -7.90 7.26
C MET A 87 -1.67 -8.94 6.52
N VAL A 88 -1.94 -9.15 5.23
CA VAL A 88 -1.11 -10.01 4.38
C VAL A 88 0.30 -9.43 4.24
N LEU A 89 0.42 -8.13 3.95
CA LEU A 89 1.73 -7.46 3.89
C LEU A 89 2.49 -7.58 5.22
N TRP A 90 1.80 -7.34 6.34
CA TRP A 90 2.36 -7.51 7.67
C TRP A 90 2.91 -8.93 7.86
N LEU A 91 2.12 -9.94 7.50
CA LEU A 91 2.51 -11.35 7.64
C LEU A 91 3.73 -11.66 6.78
N MET A 92 3.79 -11.14 5.56
CA MET A 92 4.97 -11.28 4.69
C MET A 92 6.22 -10.67 5.32
N VAL A 93 6.13 -9.46 5.91
CA VAL A 93 7.26 -8.83 6.60
C VAL A 93 7.75 -9.71 7.76
N MET A 94 6.84 -10.32 8.50
CA MET A 94 7.20 -11.08 9.71
C MET A 94 7.75 -12.46 9.42
N LEU A 95 7.30 -13.07 8.32
CA LEU A 95 7.85 -14.35 7.86
C LEU A 95 9.09 -14.17 6.98
N SER A 96 9.33 -12.97 6.44
CA SER A 96 10.44 -12.73 5.51
C SER A 96 11.84 -13.13 6.05
N PRO A 97 12.20 -12.89 7.33
CA PRO A 97 13.52 -13.27 7.86
C PRO A 97 13.79 -14.78 7.89
N LEU A 98 12.76 -15.61 7.76
CA LEU A 98 12.88 -17.06 7.78
C LEU A 98 13.39 -17.65 6.45
N LEU A 99 13.37 -16.87 5.36
CA LEU A 99 13.64 -17.39 4.00
C LEU A 99 15.12 -17.35 3.59
N ALA A 100 15.89 -16.36 4.06
CA ALA A 100 17.33 -16.20 3.79
C ALA A 100 17.75 -16.46 2.30
N LEU A 101 17.05 -15.80 1.37
CA LEU A 101 17.23 -15.96 -0.07
C LEU A 101 18.52 -15.29 -0.57
N PRO A 102 19.14 -15.82 -1.65
CA PRO A 102 20.17 -15.10 -2.37
C PRO A 102 19.62 -13.79 -2.98
N ALA A 103 20.49 -12.85 -3.33
CA ALA A 103 20.11 -11.50 -3.77
C ALA A 103 19.07 -11.49 -4.91
N TRP A 104 19.20 -12.39 -5.89
CA TRP A 104 18.24 -12.51 -6.99
C TRP A 104 16.85 -12.98 -6.51
N GLY A 105 16.79 -13.83 -5.49
CA GLY A 105 15.54 -14.31 -4.90
C GLY A 105 14.82 -13.19 -4.14
N SER A 106 15.57 -12.40 -3.35
CA SER A 106 15.02 -11.21 -2.71
C SER A 106 14.56 -10.15 -3.71
N ALA A 107 15.27 -9.98 -4.84
CA ALA A 107 14.84 -9.10 -5.92
C ALA A 107 13.53 -9.58 -6.58
N LEU A 108 13.33 -10.89 -6.71
CA LEU A 108 12.08 -11.44 -7.23
C LEU A 108 10.91 -11.19 -6.25
N VAL A 109 11.14 -11.42 -4.94
CA VAL A 109 10.17 -11.10 -3.89
C VAL A 109 9.81 -9.61 -3.91
N TRP A 110 10.81 -8.74 -4.06
CA TRP A 110 10.62 -7.30 -4.19
C TRP A 110 9.64 -6.95 -5.32
N VAL A 111 9.88 -7.46 -6.54
CA VAL A 111 9.03 -7.20 -7.72
C VAL A 111 7.61 -7.71 -7.50
N LEU A 112 7.45 -8.93 -6.97
CA LEU A 112 6.12 -9.52 -6.75
C LEU A 112 5.32 -8.75 -5.71
N VAL A 113 5.93 -8.42 -4.56
CA VAL A 113 5.27 -7.68 -3.49
C VAL A 113 4.95 -6.26 -3.94
N ALA A 114 5.89 -5.59 -4.61
CA ALA A 114 5.66 -4.24 -5.12
C ALA A 114 4.56 -4.21 -6.18
N GLY A 115 4.53 -5.20 -7.09
CA GLY A 115 3.45 -5.34 -8.08
C GLY A 115 2.09 -5.57 -7.43
N ALA A 116 2.01 -6.49 -6.45
CA ALA A 116 0.79 -6.74 -5.71
C ALA A 116 0.33 -5.51 -4.92
N ALA A 117 1.25 -4.85 -4.21
CA ALA A 117 0.99 -3.61 -3.47
C ALA A 117 0.48 -2.51 -4.41
N PHE A 118 1.07 -2.37 -5.60
CA PHE A 118 0.65 -1.39 -6.59
C PHE A 118 -0.79 -1.63 -7.05
N LEU A 119 -1.18 -2.88 -7.32
CA LEU A 119 -2.54 -3.23 -7.73
C LEU A 119 -3.58 -3.02 -6.62
N LEU A 120 -3.21 -3.34 -5.38
CA LEU A 120 -4.10 -3.24 -4.21
C LEU A 120 -4.17 -1.82 -3.64
N PHE A 121 -3.20 -0.96 -3.97
CA PHE A 121 -3.05 0.38 -3.38
C PHE A 121 -4.33 1.22 -3.35
N PRO A 122 -5.09 1.37 -4.47
CA PRO A 122 -6.28 2.22 -4.49
C PRO A 122 -7.42 1.70 -3.58
N HIS A 123 -7.36 0.41 -3.23
CA HIS A 123 -8.30 -0.19 -2.28
C HIS A 123 -7.87 0.08 -0.85
N VAL A 124 -6.56 0.02 -0.56
CA VAL A 124 -6.01 0.20 0.79
C VAL A 124 -6.04 1.68 1.20
N ASP A 125 -5.70 2.60 0.28
CA ASP A 125 -5.64 4.04 0.57
C ASP A 125 -7.02 4.70 0.68
N GLY A 126 -8.08 4.00 0.27
CA GLY A 126 -9.47 4.44 0.34
C GLY A 126 -9.92 5.30 -0.84
N SER A 127 -9.06 5.63 -1.80
CA SER A 127 -9.42 6.39 -2.99
C SER A 127 -10.55 5.74 -3.79
N ARG A 128 -10.55 4.40 -3.90
CA ARG A 128 -11.60 3.65 -4.59
C ARG A 128 -12.94 3.63 -3.86
N LYS A 129 -12.96 3.80 -2.53
CA LYS A 129 -14.22 3.89 -1.78
C LYS A 129 -15.04 5.11 -2.16
N LEU A 130 -14.36 6.23 -2.46
CA LEU A 130 -15.03 7.47 -2.84
C LEU A 130 -15.81 7.35 -4.15
N ALA A 131 -15.48 6.37 -5.00
CA ALA A 131 -16.22 6.10 -6.23
C ALA A 131 -17.66 5.64 -5.95
N TYR A 132 -17.96 5.15 -4.75
CA TYR A 132 -19.29 4.65 -4.34
C TYR A 132 -20.06 5.65 -3.47
N ALA A 133 -19.63 6.91 -3.41
CA ALA A 133 -20.36 7.95 -2.70
C ALA A 133 -21.75 8.17 -3.35
N PRO A 134 -22.82 8.40 -2.57
CA PRO A 134 -24.12 8.79 -3.12
C PRO A 134 -23.99 10.09 -3.93
N PRO A 135 -24.75 10.25 -5.04
CA PRO A 135 -24.81 11.53 -5.73
C PRO A 135 -25.31 12.62 -4.77
N ALA A 136 -24.68 13.80 -4.84
CA ALA A 136 -25.04 14.98 -4.06
C ALA A 136 -26.44 15.50 -4.42
#